data_AF-A0A8S1JLQ0-F1
#
_entry.id   AF-A0A8S1JLQ0-F1
#
_cell.length_a   1.000
_cell.length_b   1.000
_cell.length_c   1.000
_cell.angle_alpha   90.00
_cell.angle_beta   90.00
_cell.angle_gamma   90.00
#
_symmetry.space_group_name_H-M   'P 1'
#
loop_
_entity.id
_entity.type
_entity.pdbx_description
1 polymer ?
#
loop_
_entity_poly.entity_id
_entity_poly.type
_entity_poly.pdbx_seq_one_letter_code
_entity_poly.pdbx_strand_id
1 'polypeptide(L)'
;MLSTQVFNSFAQRQSNGIIKLLAYGVFFGGAYGCVWHQWKGGQQKQLYEKVENEITEWKPITINGLNASRYPWAQNIRKWEYKLVKLYGYFRDERFFVRREREGRDGFLVFAPFVTALQFNDTEQDPEQTTKSQVMVNLGWVPKDNISDIQMGQEPIGTTTYENVPHNEDDDQLTGFNRNIANMEEDYQMPFVEFVGMVRRGEEEDIIKGRRNWPREGVYNYIDLWFMSRLYRSFNLTDSSAAYIERLVQEYDEESANLYPIPATKDNFDKPLPTPQTHQAYSLFFGLSSIMSLALLAIRR
;
A
#
# COMPACT_ATOMS: atom_id res chain seq x y z
N MET A 1 26.19 8.48 -67.56
CA MET A 1 25.43 9.38 -66.65
C MET A 1 24.01 8.89 -66.31
N LEU A 2 23.43 7.90 -67.02
CA LEU A 2 22.07 7.39 -66.73
C LEU A 2 21.97 6.41 -65.54
N SER A 3 23.06 5.75 -65.12
CA SER A 3 23.01 4.73 -64.06
C SER A 3 22.87 5.28 -62.64
N THR A 4 23.43 6.46 -62.36
CA THR A 4 23.41 7.08 -61.03
C THR A 4 22.05 7.70 -60.68
N GLN A 5 21.32 8.25 -61.66
CA GLN A 5 19.98 8.81 -61.43
C GLN A 5 18.94 7.72 -61.12
N VAL A 6 19.02 6.58 -61.81
CA VAL A 6 18.12 5.44 -61.57
C VAL A 6 18.36 4.84 -60.19
N PHE A 7 19.62 4.63 -59.80
CA PHE A 7 19.98 4.14 -58.46
C PHE A 7 19.53 5.08 -57.33
N ASN A 8 19.74 6.40 -57.50
CA ASN A 8 19.27 7.39 -56.54
C ASN A 8 17.74 7.39 -56.43
N SER A 9 17.02 7.27 -57.54
CA SER A 9 15.54 7.21 -57.53
C SER A 9 15.00 5.95 -56.82
N PHE A 10 15.71 4.82 -56.91
CA PHE A 10 15.30 3.56 -56.31
C PHE A 10 15.56 3.55 -54.79
N ALA A 11 16.74 4.02 -54.37
CA ALA A 11 17.08 4.20 -52.96
C ALA A 11 16.15 5.23 -52.27
N GLN A 12 15.77 6.29 -52.99
CA GLN A 12 14.84 7.31 -52.50
C GLN A 12 13.39 6.81 -52.40
N ARG A 13 12.97 5.88 -53.27
CA ARG A 13 11.67 5.18 -53.16
C ARG A 13 11.65 4.16 -52.01
N GLN A 14 12.72 3.40 -51.81
CA GLN A 14 12.81 2.39 -50.76
C GLN A 14 12.85 3.03 -49.36
N SER A 15 13.63 4.12 -49.20
CA SER A 15 13.65 4.91 -47.96
C SER A 15 12.30 5.57 -47.64
N ASN A 16 11.58 6.08 -48.65
CA ASN A 16 10.23 6.59 -48.46
C ASN A 16 9.22 5.52 -48.03
N GLY A 17 9.37 4.27 -48.50
CA GLY A 17 8.53 3.14 -48.06
C GLY A 17 8.72 2.79 -46.59
N ILE A 18 9.98 2.71 -46.13
CA ILE A 18 10.33 2.42 -44.73
C ILE A 18 9.82 3.54 -43.80
N ILE A 19 9.99 4.80 -44.19
CA ILE A 19 9.56 5.94 -43.38
C ILE A 19 8.03 6.00 -43.27
N LYS A 20 7.29 5.67 -44.35
CA LYS A 20 5.83 5.56 -44.29
C LYS A 20 5.39 4.45 -43.33
N LEU A 21 6.02 3.27 -43.41
CA LEU A 21 5.72 2.14 -42.51
C LEU A 21 5.93 2.53 -41.04
N LEU A 22 7.06 3.17 -40.71
CA LEU A 22 7.35 3.64 -39.35
C LEU A 22 6.34 4.69 -38.88
N ALA A 23 5.98 5.65 -39.74
CA ALA A 23 4.99 6.66 -39.41
C ALA A 23 3.60 6.05 -39.17
N TYR A 24 3.16 5.09 -39.99
CA TYR A 24 1.92 4.35 -39.71
C TYR A 24 2.00 3.59 -38.38
N GLY A 25 3.13 2.95 -38.07
CA GLY A 25 3.35 2.29 -36.78
C GLY A 25 3.21 3.23 -35.59
N VAL A 26 3.85 4.41 -35.65
CA VAL A 26 3.74 5.45 -34.61
C VAL A 26 2.32 6.01 -34.52
N PHE A 27 1.64 6.17 -35.65
CA PHE A 27 0.25 6.66 -35.69
C PHE A 27 -0.71 5.71 -34.96
N PHE A 28 -0.74 4.43 -35.36
CA PHE A 28 -1.63 3.44 -34.77
C PHE A 28 -1.26 3.12 -33.32
N GLY A 29 0.04 3.05 -33.01
CA GLY A 29 0.54 2.88 -31.64
C GLY A 29 0.15 4.05 -30.74
N GLY A 30 0.32 5.29 -31.23
CA GLY A 30 -0.09 6.50 -30.51
C GLY A 30 -1.61 6.62 -30.34
N ALA A 31 -2.39 6.29 -31.38
CA ALA A 31 -3.85 6.31 -31.29
C ALA A 31 -4.37 5.28 -30.27
N TYR A 32 -3.83 4.05 -30.30
CA TYR A 32 -4.17 3.01 -29.33
C TYR A 32 -3.76 3.43 -27.91
N GLY A 33 -2.53 3.92 -27.73
CA GLY A 33 -2.03 4.40 -26.44
C GLY A 33 -2.90 5.52 -25.86
N CYS A 34 -3.34 6.47 -26.70
CA CYS A 34 -4.24 7.54 -26.29
C CYS A 34 -5.58 7.00 -25.75
N VAL A 35 -6.24 6.12 -26.50
CA VAL A 35 -7.52 5.52 -26.09
C VAL A 35 -7.35 4.68 -24.82
N TRP A 36 -6.28 3.88 -24.73
CA TRP A 36 -5.99 3.08 -23.56
C TRP A 36 -5.79 3.94 -22.31
N HIS A 37 -5.02 5.02 -22.40
CA HIS A 37 -4.79 5.94 -21.28
C HIS A 37 -6.06 6.72 -20.91
N GLN A 38 -6.93 7.07 -21.86
CA GLN A 38 -8.24 7.66 -21.55
C GLN A 38 -9.13 6.70 -20.78
N TRP A 39 -9.25 5.45 -21.24
CA TRP A 39 -10.04 4.44 -20.56
C TRP A 39 -9.51 4.15 -19.14
N LYS A 40 -8.19 3.99 -19.01
CA LYS A 40 -7.54 3.82 -17.69
C LYS A 40 -7.69 5.04 -16.79
N GLY A 41 -7.58 6.25 -17.33
CA GLY A 41 -7.83 7.48 -16.60
C GLY A 41 -9.24 7.56 -16.04
N GLY A 42 -10.24 7.11 -16.81
CA GLY A 42 -11.63 7.00 -16.36
C GLY A 42 -11.79 6.01 -15.19
N GLN A 43 -11.21 4.81 -15.29
CA GLN A 43 -11.22 3.83 -14.19
C GLN A 43 -10.54 4.37 -12.93
N GLN A 44 -9.41 5.06 -13.10
CA GLN A 44 -8.65 5.62 -11.99
C GLN A 44 -9.40 6.77 -11.34
N LYS A 45 -10.09 7.61 -12.12
CA LYS A 45 -10.94 8.68 -11.57
C LYS A 45 -12.04 8.13 -10.68
N GLN A 46 -12.73 7.08 -11.13
CA GLN A 46 -13.76 6.40 -10.31
C GLN A 46 -13.18 5.81 -9.02
N LEU A 47 -11.96 5.25 -9.09
CA LEU A 47 -11.27 4.77 -7.90
C LEU A 47 -10.99 5.92 -6.93
N TYR A 48 -10.45 7.04 -7.42
CA TYR A 48 -10.18 8.23 -6.61
C TYR A 48 -11.43 8.76 -5.93
N GLU A 49 -12.52 8.96 -6.67
CA GLU A 49 -13.79 9.42 -6.12
C GLU A 49 -14.31 8.45 -5.04
N LYS A 50 -14.16 7.14 -5.27
CA LYS A 50 -14.51 6.14 -4.27
C LYS A 50 -13.66 6.28 -3.00
N VAL A 51 -12.34 6.44 -3.12
CA VAL A 51 -11.43 6.61 -1.98
C VAL A 51 -11.75 7.89 -1.21
N GLU A 52 -11.95 9.00 -1.91
CA GLU A 52 -12.32 10.27 -1.30
C GLU A 52 -13.66 10.16 -0.56
N ASN A 53 -14.65 9.46 -1.13
CA ASN A 53 -15.92 9.21 -0.45
C ASN A 53 -15.76 8.33 0.80
N GLU A 54 -15.01 7.23 0.73
CA GLU A 54 -14.76 6.34 1.88
C GLU A 54 -14.10 7.10 3.04
N ILE A 55 -13.11 7.95 2.72
CA ILE A 55 -12.41 8.77 3.70
C ILE A 55 -13.29 9.87 4.27
N THR A 56 -14.12 10.49 3.43
CA THR A 56 -15.03 11.57 3.85
C THR A 56 -16.16 11.04 4.72
N GLU A 57 -16.73 9.88 4.38
CA GLU A 57 -17.79 9.25 5.17
C GLU A 57 -17.28 8.72 6.52
N TRP A 58 -16.00 8.32 6.57
CA TRP A 58 -15.34 7.78 7.77
C TRP A 58 -16.14 6.65 8.45
N LYS A 59 -16.54 5.64 7.67
CA LYS A 59 -17.29 4.48 8.17
C LYS A 59 -16.42 3.22 8.07
N PRO A 60 -15.52 2.98 9.04
CA PRO A 60 -14.63 1.83 8.98
C PRO A 60 -15.40 0.51 9.12
N ILE A 61 -14.97 -0.50 8.36
CA ILE A 61 -15.47 -1.87 8.48
C ILE A 61 -14.74 -2.54 9.65
N THR A 62 -15.49 -2.98 10.66
CA THR A 62 -14.93 -3.73 11.77
C THR A 62 -14.45 -5.11 11.33
N ILE A 63 -13.22 -5.46 11.67
CA ILE A 63 -12.61 -6.77 11.43
C ILE A 63 -12.52 -7.52 12.77
N ASN A 64 -13.34 -8.55 12.93
CA ASN A 64 -13.42 -9.40 14.13
C ASN A 64 -13.65 -10.88 13.76
N GLY A 65 -13.69 -11.77 14.76
CA GLY A 65 -13.92 -13.20 14.59
C GLY A 65 -12.96 -13.87 13.60
N LEU A 66 -13.53 -14.69 12.71
CA LEU A 66 -12.77 -15.36 11.66
C LEU A 66 -12.03 -14.37 10.74
N ASN A 67 -12.60 -13.18 10.48
CA ASN A 67 -11.97 -12.17 9.62
C ASN A 67 -10.73 -11.55 10.26
N ALA A 68 -10.60 -11.59 11.59
CA ALA A 68 -9.41 -11.17 12.30
C ALA A 68 -8.30 -12.24 12.31
N SER A 69 -8.60 -13.46 11.87
CA SER A 69 -7.60 -14.52 11.65
C SER A 69 -7.28 -14.70 10.16
N ARG A 70 -8.32 -14.70 9.31
CA ARG A 70 -8.28 -14.85 7.86
C ARG A 70 -8.78 -13.58 7.20
N TYR A 71 -7.84 -12.73 6.79
CA TYR A 71 -8.20 -11.40 6.37
C TYR A 71 -8.97 -11.39 5.05
N PRO A 72 -10.06 -10.61 4.92
CA PRO A 72 -10.92 -10.67 3.75
C PRO A 72 -10.25 -10.11 2.48
N TRP A 73 -9.18 -9.32 2.62
CA TRP A 73 -8.40 -8.81 1.49
C TRP A 73 -7.47 -9.86 0.87
N ALA A 74 -7.15 -10.94 1.57
CA ALA A 74 -6.29 -12.00 1.05
C ALA A 74 -6.83 -12.62 -0.25
N GLN A 75 -8.15 -12.72 -0.38
CA GLN A 75 -8.81 -13.27 -1.57
C GLN A 75 -8.97 -12.25 -2.70
N ASN A 76 -9.13 -10.96 -2.37
CA ASN A 76 -9.41 -9.94 -3.37
C ASN A 76 -8.95 -8.53 -2.93
N ILE A 77 -7.64 -8.34 -2.90
CA ILE A 77 -7.05 -7.07 -2.49
C ILE A 77 -7.55 -5.87 -3.33
N ARG A 78 -7.88 -6.06 -4.61
CA ARG A 78 -8.40 -4.99 -5.48
C ARG A 78 -9.71 -4.38 -4.97
N LYS A 79 -10.54 -5.15 -4.27
CA LYS A 79 -11.80 -4.66 -3.69
C LYS A 79 -11.63 -4.00 -2.33
N TRP A 80 -10.52 -4.29 -1.66
CA TRP A 80 -10.25 -3.89 -0.28
C TRP A 80 -9.25 -2.75 -0.16
N GLU A 81 -8.35 -2.60 -1.12
CA GLU A 81 -7.40 -1.49 -1.16
C GLU A 81 -8.15 -0.15 -1.04
N TYR A 82 -7.64 0.68 -0.14
CA TYR A 82 -8.21 1.97 0.28
C TYR A 82 -9.50 1.93 1.10
N LYS A 83 -10.01 0.76 1.48
CA LYS A 83 -11.11 0.68 2.45
C LYS A 83 -10.62 1.00 3.85
N LEU A 84 -11.43 1.74 4.60
CA LEU A 84 -11.25 1.94 6.03
C LEU A 84 -11.66 0.68 6.78
N VAL A 85 -10.79 0.21 7.67
CA VAL A 85 -11.03 -0.91 8.57
C VAL A 85 -10.77 -0.48 10.01
N LYS A 86 -11.55 -1.04 10.93
CA LYS A 86 -11.33 -0.93 12.37
C LYS A 86 -10.86 -2.29 12.88
N LEU A 87 -9.73 -2.29 13.58
CA LEU A 87 -9.09 -3.48 14.11
C LEU A 87 -8.96 -3.36 15.63
N TYR A 88 -9.02 -4.50 16.29
CA TYR A 88 -8.79 -4.65 17.73
C TYR A 88 -7.68 -5.65 17.98
N GLY A 89 -6.88 -5.42 19.02
CA GLY A 89 -5.72 -6.27 19.28
C GLY A 89 -4.64 -5.54 20.07
N TYR A 90 -3.40 -5.97 19.90
CA TYR A 90 -2.24 -5.33 20.53
C TYR A 90 -1.04 -5.30 19.59
N PHE A 91 -0.17 -4.32 19.78
CA PHE A 91 1.09 -4.22 19.06
C PHE A 91 2.16 -5.06 19.74
N ARG A 92 3.01 -5.69 18.95
CA ARG A 92 4.27 -6.26 19.45
C ARG A 92 5.31 -5.15 19.57
N ASP A 93 6.26 -5.29 20.48
CA ASP A 93 7.35 -4.33 20.69
C ASP A 93 8.36 -4.25 19.52
N GLU A 94 8.14 -5.03 18.46
CA GLU A 94 8.98 -5.10 17.29
C GLU A 94 8.65 -3.97 16.30
N ARG A 95 9.68 -3.41 15.65
CA ARG A 95 9.52 -2.38 14.62
C ARG A 95 10.34 -2.69 13.38
N PHE A 96 9.77 -2.34 12.24
CA PHE A 96 10.41 -2.40 10.94
C PHE A 96 10.41 -1.04 10.28
N PHE A 97 11.56 -0.62 9.76
CA PHE A 97 11.75 0.71 9.18
C PHE A 97 11.92 0.60 7.67
N VAL A 98 11.07 1.31 6.91
CA VAL A 98 11.17 1.41 5.46
C VAL A 98 11.54 2.85 5.10
N ARG A 99 12.67 3.05 4.42
CA ARG A 99 13.12 4.38 4.02
C ARG A 99 12.09 5.06 3.12
N ARG A 100 11.73 6.30 3.46
CA ARG A 100 10.77 7.11 2.72
C ARG A 100 11.10 8.58 2.83
N GLU A 101 11.12 9.26 1.70
CA GLU A 101 11.21 10.72 1.67
C GLU A 101 9.80 11.31 1.82
N ARG A 102 9.66 12.30 2.69
CA ARG A 102 8.43 13.09 2.85
C ARG A 102 8.80 14.56 2.88
N GLU A 103 8.15 15.37 2.03
CA GLU A 103 8.34 16.83 1.97
C GLU A 103 9.81 17.27 1.84
N GLY A 104 10.62 16.53 1.06
CA GLY A 104 12.03 16.83 0.84
C GLY A 104 12.96 16.40 1.98
N ARG A 105 12.46 15.69 3.00
CA ARG A 105 13.24 15.15 4.11
C ARG A 105 13.32 13.64 4.06
N ASP A 106 14.52 13.12 4.26
CA ASP A 106 14.78 11.69 4.46
C ASP A 106 14.17 11.22 5.80
N GLY A 107 13.49 10.08 5.76
CA GLY A 107 12.91 9.46 6.94
C GLY A 107 12.53 8.01 6.73
N PHE A 108 11.67 7.50 7.60
CA PHE A 108 11.25 6.11 7.62
C PHE A 108 9.75 5.99 7.87
N LEU A 109 9.09 5.08 7.17
CA LEU A 109 7.81 4.52 7.58
C LEU A 109 8.06 3.48 8.67
N VAL A 110 7.28 3.55 9.73
CA VAL A 110 7.44 2.71 10.93
C VAL A 110 6.36 1.65 10.93
N PHE A 111 6.74 0.41 10.71
CA PHE A 111 5.84 -0.73 10.72
C PHE A 111 5.93 -1.49 12.04
N ALA A 112 4.77 -1.91 12.55
CA ALA A 112 4.67 -2.77 13.72
C ALA A 112 3.75 -3.96 13.42
N PRO A 113 4.08 -5.18 13.90
CA PRO A 113 3.15 -6.30 13.88
C PRO A 113 2.01 -6.04 14.87
N PHE A 114 0.77 -6.14 14.39
CA PHE A 114 -0.43 -6.02 15.21
C PHE A 114 -1.15 -7.36 15.25
N VAL A 115 -1.27 -7.92 16.45
CA VAL A 115 -1.92 -9.21 16.66
C VAL A 115 -3.42 -9.00 16.75
N THR A 116 -4.17 -9.60 15.83
CA THR A 116 -5.63 -9.42 15.69
C THR A 116 -6.42 -10.62 16.19
N ALA A 117 -5.80 -11.79 16.26
CA ALA A 117 -6.42 -12.99 16.81
C ALA A 117 -5.39 -13.95 17.42
N LEU A 118 -5.84 -14.70 18.41
CA LEU A 118 -5.10 -15.74 19.12
C LEU A 118 -5.84 -17.07 19.02
N GLN A 119 -5.10 -18.16 18.81
CA GLN A 119 -5.60 -19.52 18.94
C GLN A 119 -4.78 -20.26 19.99
N PHE A 120 -5.44 -20.62 21.08
CA PHE A 120 -4.86 -21.37 22.20
C PHE A 120 -4.89 -22.87 21.89
N ASN A 121 -3.84 -23.58 22.27
CA ASN A 121 -3.84 -25.05 22.24
C ASN A 121 -4.54 -25.57 23.50
N ASP A 122 -5.36 -26.61 23.35
CA ASP A 122 -6.30 -27.11 24.38
C ASP A 122 -5.64 -27.59 25.69
N THR A 123 -4.32 -27.68 25.76
CA THR A 123 -3.60 -28.30 26.89
C THR A 123 -2.95 -27.31 27.86
N GLU A 124 -2.51 -26.12 27.44
CA GLU A 124 -1.91 -25.11 28.32
C GLU A 124 -2.11 -23.69 27.74
N GLN A 125 -2.51 -22.73 28.59
CA GLN A 125 -2.62 -21.31 28.23
C GLN A 125 -1.25 -20.62 28.30
N ASP A 126 -0.24 -21.18 27.63
CA ASP A 126 1.06 -20.54 27.51
C ASP A 126 1.02 -19.49 26.37
N PRO A 127 1.21 -18.19 26.66
CA PRO A 127 1.24 -17.14 25.65
C PRO A 127 2.38 -17.30 24.63
N GLU A 128 3.41 -18.09 24.94
CA GLU A 128 4.48 -18.45 23.99
C GLU A 128 4.08 -19.56 23.02
N GLN A 129 3.15 -20.43 23.40
CA GLN A 129 2.64 -21.53 22.56
C GLN A 129 1.36 -21.17 21.80
N THR A 130 0.83 -19.97 22.02
CA THR A 130 -0.38 -19.48 21.37
C THR A 130 -0.10 -19.08 19.93
N THR A 131 -0.93 -19.56 19.01
CA THR A 131 -0.84 -19.20 17.60
C THR A 131 -1.37 -17.78 17.38
N LYS A 132 -0.55 -16.90 16.80
CA LYS A 132 -0.86 -15.47 16.62
C LYS A 132 -1.12 -15.14 15.16
N SER A 133 -2.34 -14.70 14.86
CA SER A 133 -2.67 -14.08 13.58
C SER A 133 -2.39 -12.59 13.67
N GLN A 134 -1.57 -12.07 12.76
CA GLN A 134 -1.08 -10.69 12.82
C GLN A 134 -1.06 -10.03 11.44
N VAL A 135 -1.19 -8.70 11.43
CA VAL A 135 -1.10 -7.85 10.25
C VAL A 135 -0.01 -6.81 10.45
N MET A 136 0.67 -6.43 9.38
CA MET A 136 1.62 -5.31 9.44
C MET A 136 0.84 -3.99 9.42
N VAL A 137 1.18 -3.09 10.34
CA VAL A 137 0.57 -1.76 10.44
C VAL A 137 1.65 -0.73 10.26
N ASN A 138 1.48 0.18 9.30
CA ASN A 138 2.27 1.40 9.23
C ASN A 138 1.72 2.38 10.26
N LEU A 139 2.48 2.65 11.32
CA LEU A 139 2.15 3.57 12.39
C LEU A 139 2.28 5.04 11.95
N GLY A 140 3.09 5.30 10.93
CA GLY A 140 3.35 6.63 10.41
C GLY A 140 4.79 6.84 9.95
N TRP A 141 5.13 8.09 9.64
CA TRP A 141 6.44 8.50 9.19
C TRP A 141 7.26 9.18 10.30
N VAL A 142 8.56 8.92 10.34
CA VAL A 142 9.52 9.58 11.23
C VAL A 142 10.67 10.17 10.42
N PRO A 143 11.12 11.41 10.70
CA PRO A 143 12.35 11.95 10.12
C PRO A 143 13.54 11.12 10.57
N LYS A 144 14.58 11.03 9.73
CA LYS A 144 15.79 10.26 10.04
C LYS A 144 16.44 10.70 11.36
N ASP A 145 16.42 11.99 11.65
CA ASP A 145 17.05 12.57 12.84
C ASP A 145 16.30 12.25 14.15
N ASN A 146 15.06 11.76 14.06
CA ASN A 146 14.17 11.48 15.19
C ASN A 146 13.86 9.99 15.38
N ILE A 147 14.62 9.10 14.72
CA ILE A 147 14.39 7.66 14.84
C ILE A 147 14.55 7.15 16.29
N SER A 148 15.39 7.81 17.10
CA SER A 148 15.59 7.50 18.52
C SER A 148 14.39 7.82 19.41
N ASP A 149 13.47 8.66 18.93
CA ASP A 149 12.30 9.09 19.70
C ASP A 149 11.19 8.04 19.68
N ILE A 150 11.35 6.99 18.87
CA ILE A 150 10.39 5.89 18.78
C ILE A 150 10.57 4.96 19.97
N GLN A 151 9.60 5.00 20.87
CA GLN A 151 9.50 4.08 21.99
C GLN A 151 8.80 2.80 21.56
N MET A 152 9.48 1.66 21.77
CA MET A 152 8.91 0.34 21.53
C MET A 152 7.86 0.05 22.62
N GLY A 153 6.68 -0.44 22.21
CA GLY A 153 5.58 -0.76 23.14
C GLY A 153 4.83 0.44 23.73
N GLN A 154 5.15 1.66 23.31
CA GLN A 154 4.38 2.87 23.65
C GLN A 154 3.85 3.51 22.36
N GLU A 155 2.86 2.85 21.76
CA GLU A 155 2.22 3.38 20.57
C GLU A 155 1.40 4.62 20.94
N PRO A 156 1.44 5.69 20.12
CA PRO A 156 0.63 6.89 20.34
C PRO A 156 -0.83 6.64 19.93
N ILE A 157 -1.40 5.51 20.32
CA ILE A 157 -2.77 5.08 20.07
C ILE A 157 -3.43 4.87 21.43
N GLY A 158 -4.65 5.39 21.60
CA GLY A 158 -5.41 5.19 22.83
C GLY A 158 -5.65 3.71 23.11
N THR A 159 -5.48 3.31 24.37
CA THR A 159 -5.90 2.00 24.85
C THR A 159 -7.42 1.95 24.91
N THR A 160 -8.01 0.81 24.55
CA THR A 160 -9.45 0.54 24.71
C THR A 160 -9.65 -0.60 25.72
N THR A 161 -10.86 -0.73 26.28
CA THR A 161 -11.22 -1.82 27.17
C THR A 161 -11.87 -2.97 26.40
N TYR A 162 -11.69 -4.20 26.89
CA TYR A 162 -12.29 -5.40 26.30
C TYR A 162 -13.81 -5.32 26.15
N GLU A 163 -14.48 -4.60 27.06
CA GLU A 163 -15.93 -4.40 27.05
C GLU A 163 -16.44 -3.64 25.81
N ASN A 164 -15.58 -2.84 25.18
CA ASN A 164 -15.92 -2.05 23.99
C ASN A 164 -15.76 -2.82 22.67
N VAL A 165 -15.21 -4.05 22.71
CA VAL A 165 -15.08 -4.91 21.54
C VAL A 165 -16.44 -5.50 21.20
N PRO A 166 -16.90 -5.42 19.93
CA PRO A 166 -18.11 -6.10 19.51
C PRO A 166 -17.94 -7.61 19.63
N HIS A 167 -18.49 -8.18 20.70
CA HIS A 167 -18.55 -9.63 20.91
C HIS A 167 -19.78 -10.18 20.19
N ASN A 168 -19.58 -11.11 19.26
CA ASN A 168 -20.68 -11.95 18.80
C ASN A 168 -20.82 -13.09 19.81
N GLU A 169 -21.99 -13.15 20.48
CA GLU A 169 -22.28 -14.02 21.63
C GLU A 169 -21.98 -15.52 21.39
N ASP A 170 -21.89 -15.96 20.13
CA ASP A 170 -21.75 -17.38 19.78
C ASP A 170 -20.39 -17.81 19.17
N ASP A 171 -19.48 -16.90 18.78
CA ASP A 171 -18.41 -17.31 17.83
C ASP A 171 -17.02 -16.66 17.96
N ASP A 172 -16.79 -15.65 18.80
CA ASP A 172 -15.50 -14.96 18.82
C ASP A 172 -14.45 -15.54 19.79
N GLN A 173 -14.20 -16.82 19.58
CA GLN A 173 -13.16 -17.59 20.25
C GLN A 173 -11.72 -17.15 19.91
N LEU A 174 -11.54 -16.28 18.91
CA LEU A 174 -10.27 -15.93 18.28
C LEU A 174 -9.80 -14.51 18.62
N THR A 175 -10.71 -13.55 18.72
CA THR A 175 -10.38 -12.17 19.16
C THR A 175 -10.63 -11.95 20.65
N GLY A 176 -11.16 -12.96 21.33
CA GLY A 176 -11.10 -13.06 22.78
C GLY A 176 -9.67 -13.27 23.27
N PHE A 177 -8.86 -12.20 23.28
CA PHE A 177 -7.52 -12.17 23.90
C PHE A 177 -7.56 -12.57 25.39
N ASN A 178 -8.75 -12.70 25.95
CA ASN A 178 -8.98 -13.12 27.32
C ASN A 178 -10.29 -13.93 27.45
N ARG A 179 -10.20 -15.24 27.68
CA ARG A 179 -11.38 -16.08 28.00
C ARG A 179 -11.65 -16.21 29.50
N ASN A 180 -10.74 -15.78 30.38
CA ASN A 180 -10.90 -15.96 31.82
C ASN A 180 -10.23 -14.83 32.62
N ILE A 181 -10.95 -13.72 32.75
CA ILE A 181 -10.53 -12.49 33.47
C ILE A 181 -10.13 -12.79 34.94
N ALA A 182 -10.62 -13.89 35.52
CA ALA A 182 -10.39 -14.24 36.92
C ALA A 182 -8.98 -14.78 37.25
N ASN A 183 -8.16 -15.15 36.25
CA ASN A 183 -6.88 -15.83 36.45
C ASN A 183 -5.66 -15.07 35.93
N MET A 184 -5.79 -13.80 35.53
CA MET A 184 -4.62 -13.02 35.10
C MET A 184 -3.92 -12.40 36.31
N GLU A 185 -2.67 -12.79 36.52
CA GLU A 185 -1.71 -11.94 37.22
C GLU A 185 -1.65 -10.58 36.49
N GLU A 186 -1.58 -9.47 37.22
CA GLU A 186 -1.62 -8.10 36.68
C GLU A 186 -0.56 -7.86 35.58
N ASP A 187 0.54 -8.62 35.60
CA ASP A 187 1.67 -8.52 34.69
C ASP A 187 1.39 -9.03 33.26
N TYR A 188 0.27 -9.72 33.00
CA TYR A 188 -0.07 -10.25 31.67
C TYR A 188 -1.14 -9.47 30.91
N GLN A 189 -1.55 -8.29 31.41
CA GLN A 189 -2.50 -7.44 30.71
C GLN A 189 -1.85 -6.76 29.50
N MET A 190 -2.09 -7.31 28.30
CA MET A 190 -1.65 -6.70 27.05
C MET A 190 -2.39 -5.36 26.84
N PRO A 191 -1.69 -4.27 26.48
CA PRO A 191 -2.34 -2.98 26.21
C PRO A 191 -3.22 -3.15 24.99
N PHE A 192 -4.51 -3.32 25.24
CA PHE A 192 -5.48 -3.60 24.22
C PHE A 192 -5.82 -2.30 23.48
N VAL A 193 -5.74 -2.33 22.16
CA VAL A 193 -5.79 -1.15 21.31
C VAL A 193 -6.86 -1.31 20.25
N GLU A 194 -7.59 -0.22 20.03
CA GLU A 194 -8.45 -0.02 18.89
C GLU A 194 -7.79 0.99 17.96
N PHE A 195 -7.66 0.66 16.68
CA PHE A 195 -7.25 1.65 15.70
C PHE A 195 -7.99 1.51 14.37
N VAL A 196 -8.12 2.65 13.70
CA VAL A 196 -8.66 2.75 12.35
C VAL A 196 -7.50 2.93 11.38
N GLY A 197 -7.57 2.22 10.27
CA GLY A 197 -6.59 2.34 9.21
C GLY A 197 -7.16 1.96 7.87
N MET A 198 -6.35 2.17 6.85
CA MET A 198 -6.70 1.92 5.47
C MET A 198 -5.91 0.73 4.92
N VAL A 199 -6.58 -0.18 4.25
CA VAL A 199 -5.94 -1.35 3.65
C VAL A 199 -5.07 -0.92 2.47
N ARG A 200 -3.80 -1.33 2.46
CA ARG A 200 -2.82 -0.98 1.44
C ARG A 200 -2.03 -2.19 0.98
N ARG A 201 -1.60 -2.17 -0.28
CA ARG A 201 -0.70 -3.20 -0.82
C ARG A 201 0.73 -2.88 -0.48
N GLY A 202 1.51 -3.94 -0.27
CA GLY A 202 2.96 -3.87 -0.29
C GLY A 202 3.49 -3.34 -1.63
N GLU A 203 4.78 -3.08 -1.64
CA GLU A 203 5.50 -2.62 -2.82
C GLU A 203 6.32 -3.77 -3.43
N GLU A 204 6.64 -3.63 -4.72
CA GLU A 204 7.49 -4.57 -5.44
C GLU A 204 8.88 -3.97 -5.66
N GLU A 205 9.88 -4.85 -5.81
CA GLU A 205 11.24 -4.45 -6.15
C GLU A 205 11.27 -3.73 -7.50
N ASP A 206 11.87 -2.54 -7.54
CA ASP A 206 12.06 -1.75 -8.76
C ASP A 206 13.50 -1.25 -8.81
N ILE A 207 14.34 -2.04 -9.50
CA ILE A 207 15.78 -1.78 -9.63
C ILE A 207 16.03 -0.41 -10.28
N ILE A 208 15.20 -0.03 -11.26
CA ILE A 208 15.37 1.21 -12.04
C ILE A 208 15.13 2.43 -11.14
N LYS A 209 14.21 2.32 -10.19
CA LYS A 209 13.92 3.37 -9.20
C LYS A 209 14.71 3.24 -7.90
N GLY A 210 15.72 2.36 -7.85
CA GLY A 210 16.54 2.13 -6.66
C GLY A 210 15.80 1.48 -5.50
N ARG A 211 14.60 0.92 -5.72
CA ARG A 211 13.80 0.23 -4.72
C ARG A 211 14.29 -1.21 -4.56
N ARG A 212 15.45 -1.36 -3.92
CA ARG A 212 16.05 -2.65 -3.58
C ARG A 212 16.26 -2.75 -2.08
N ASN A 213 15.77 -3.83 -1.49
CA ASN A 213 16.01 -4.13 -0.09
C ASN A 213 17.33 -4.88 0.06
N TRP A 214 18.13 -4.51 1.06
CA TRP A 214 19.37 -5.20 1.43
C TRP A 214 19.23 -5.73 2.85
N PRO A 215 18.54 -6.89 3.04
CA PRO A 215 18.21 -7.39 4.37
C PRO A 215 19.42 -7.62 5.28
N ARG A 216 20.58 -7.97 4.70
CA ARG A 216 21.85 -8.16 5.43
C ARG A 216 22.40 -6.87 6.02
N GLU A 217 22.00 -5.73 5.47
CA GLU A 217 22.46 -4.39 5.88
C GLU A 217 21.39 -3.65 6.69
N GLY A 218 20.21 -4.26 6.90
CA GLY A 218 19.08 -3.63 7.59
C GLY A 218 18.46 -2.45 6.83
N VAL A 219 18.81 -2.27 5.55
CA VAL A 219 18.29 -1.17 4.73
C VAL A 219 17.15 -1.66 3.85
N TYR A 220 15.96 -1.13 4.09
CA TYR A 220 14.75 -1.43 3.31
C TYR A 220 14.25 -0.16 2.63
N ASN A 221 14.12 -0.22 1.30
CA ASN A 221 13.71 0.87 0.43
C ASN A 221 12.31 0.66 -0.17
N TYR A 222 11.68 -0.49 0.07
CA TYR A 222 10.28 -0.75 -0.29
C TYR A 222 9.58 -1.64 0.73
N ILE A 223 8.25 -1.56 0.76
CA ILE A 223 7.38 -2.28 1.69
C ILE A 223 7.25 -3.76 1.28
N ASP A 224 8.17 -4.61 1.74
CA ASP A 224 8.17 -6.05 1.50
C ASP A 224 7.37 -6.82 2.57
N LEU A 225 6.09 -7.00 2.32
CA LEU A 225 5.19 -7.65 3.29
C LEU A 225 5.47 -9.14 3.50
N TRP A 226 5.97 -9.82 2.48
CA TRP A 226 6.33 -11.23 2.60
C TRP A 226 7.53 -11.39 3.54
N PHE A 227 8.55 -10.54 3.37
CA PHE A 227 9.70 -10.52 4.26
C PHE A 227 9.31 -10.13 5.69
N MET A 228 8.56 -9.04 5.87
CA MET A 228 8.11 -8.57 7.19
C MET A 228 7.29 -9.64 7.93
N SER A 229 6.31 -10.25 7.25
CA SER A 229 5.47 -11.29 7.85
C SER A 229 6.27 -12.51 8.27
N ARG A 230 7.30 -12.88 7.51
CA ARG A 230 8.19 -13.99 7.86
C ARG A 230 9.13 -13.63 9.01
N LEU A 231 9.70 -12.42 9.01
CA LEU A 231 10.57 -11.92 10.06
C LEU A 231 9.88 -12.01 11.42
N TYR A 232 8.61 -11.61 11.47
CA TYR A 232 7.81 -11.59 12.70
C TYR A 232 6.99 -12.86 12.94
N ARG A 233 7.23 -13.93 12.16
CA ARG A 233 6.61 -15.25 12.33
C ARG A 233 5.06 -15.21 12.35
N SER A 234 4.45 -14.48 11.42
CA SER A 234 2.99 -14.49 11.25
C SER A 234 2.50 -15.92 10.97
N PHE A 235 1.55 -16.42 11.75
CA PHE A 235 0.96 -17.74 11.46
C PHE A 235 0.08 -17.70 10.20
N ASN A 236 -0.63 -16.58 10.01
CA ASN A 236 -1.43 -16.28 8.82
C ASN A 236 -0.59 -15.63 7.70
N LEU A 237 0.56 -16.23 7.36
CA LEU A 237 1.57 -15.63 6.46
C LEU A 237 0.97 -15.18 5.11
N THR A 238 0.12 -15.98 4.49
CA THR A 238 -0.50 -15.66 3.19
C THR A 238 -1.39 -14.42 3.30
N ASP A 239 -2.22 -14.36 4.33
CA ASP A 239 -3.15 -13.27 4.58
C ASP A 239 -2.42 -11.99 5.02
N SER A 240 -1.42 -12.12 5.89
CA SER A 240 -0.63 -11.00 6.42
C SER A 240 0.32 -10.40 5.39
N SER A 241 0.73 -11.18 4.39
CA SER A 241 1.59 -10.69 3.29
C SER A 241 0.79 -10.07 2.13
N ALA A 242 -0.54 -10.22 2.11
CA ALA A 242 -1.37 -9.68 1.04
C ALA A 242 -1.58 -8.16 1.13
N ALA A 243 -1.62 -7.61 2.35
CA ALA A 243 -1.81 -6.19 2.60
C ALA A 243 -1.26 -5.77 3.96
N TYR A 244 -0.92 -4.50 4.09
CA TYR A 244 -0.70 -3.84 5.38
C TYR A 244 -1.81 -2.84 5.64
N ILE A 245 -1.87 -2.35 6.88
CA ILE A 245 -2.81 -1.31 7.28
C ILE A 245 -2.05 0.00 7.50
N GLU A 246 -2.39 1.02 6.74
CA GLU A 246 -1.93 2.39 6.98
C GLU A 246 -2.77 2.99 8.10
N ARG A 247 -2.16 3.31 9.25
CA ARG A 247 -2.88 3.99 10.32
C ARG A 247 -3.40 5.33 9.82
N LEU A 248 -4.69 5.60 10.03
CA LEU A 248 -5.31 6.87 9.69
C LEU A 248 -5.93 7.52 10.92
N VAL A 249 -5.67 8.82 11.10
CA VAL A 249 -6.31 9.65 12.12
C VAL A 249 -7.10 10.79 11.46
N GLN A 250 -8.23 11.18 12.05
CA GLN A 250 -9.05 12.26 11.50
C GLN A 250 -8.37 13.62 11.62
N GLU A 251 -7.74 13.85 12.77
CA GLU A 251 -7.02 15.05 13.13
C GLU A 251 -5.71 14.62 13.80
N TYR A 252 -4.65 15.38 13.53
CA TYR A 252 -3.34 15.13 14.09
C TYR A 252 -2.80 16.45 14.64
N ASP A 253 -2.39 16.42 15.91
CA ASP A 253 -1.80 17.54 16.60
C ASP A 253 -0.27 17.44 16.56
N GLU A 254 0.33 18.31 15.74
CA GLU A 254 1.78 18.43 15.57
C GLU A 254 2.48 19.02 16.82
N GLU A 255 1.74 19.49 17.82
CA GLU A 255 2.31 20.03 19.07
C GLU A 255 2.29 19.01 20.22
N SER A 256 1.86 17.78 19.96
CA SER A 256 1.76 16.75 21.00
C SER A 256 3.11 16.21 21.48
N ALA A 257 3.19 15.86 22.77
CA ALA A 257 4.41 15.34 23.40
C ALA A 257 4.91 14.00 22.81
N ASN A 258 4.05 13.27 22.09
CA ASN A 258 4.36 12.01 21.39
C ASN A 258 4.18 12.19 19.88
N LEU A 259 4.95 13.11 19.31
CA LEU A 259 4.85 13.48 17.90
C LEU A 259 5.09 12.30 16.95
N TYR A 260 6.12 11.48 17.21
CA TYR A 260 6.52 10.41 16.29
C TYR A 260 5.96 9.04 16.66
N PRO A 261 5.58 8.21 15.68
CA PRO A 261 5.55 8.49 14.25
C PRO A 261 4.35 9.37 13.82
N ILE A 262 4.56 10.23 12.81
CA ILE A 262 3.52 11.08 12.21
C ILE A 262 2.55 10.19 11.42
N PRO A 263 1.31 9.98 11.89
CA PRO A 263 0.34 9.13 11.20
C PRO A 263 -0.12 9.77 9.89
N ALA A 264 -0.70 8.95 9.02
CA ALA A 264 -1.44 9.48 7.90
C ALA A 264 -2.78 10.08 8.39
N THR A 265 -3.20 11.15 7.73
CA THR A 265 -4.50 11.80 7.91
C THR A 265 -5.32 11.67 6.63
N LYS A 266 -6.59 12.04 6.71
CA LYS A 266 -7.47 12.16 5.53
C LYS A 266 -6.87 13.03 4.41
N ASP A 267 -5.99 13.97 4.76
CA ASP A 267 -5.45 14.97 3.83
C ASP A 267 -4.08 14.59 3.26
N ASN A 268 -3.27 13.83 4.01
CA ASN A 268 -1.86 13.60 3.70
C ASN A 268 -1.48 12.14 3.36
N PHE A 269 -2.44 11.22 3.35
CA PHE A 269 -2.15 9.83 3.00
C PHE A 269 -1.70 9.67 1.54
N ASP A 270 -0.88 8.66 1.27
CA ASP A 270 -0.42 8.35 -0.09
C ASP A 270 -1.61 7.94 -0.99
N LYS A 271 -1.96 8.79 -1.98
CA LYS A 271 -3.07 8.54 -2.91
C LYS A 271 -2.75 7.44 -3.94
N PRO A 272 -3.76 6.81 -4.56
CA PRO A 272 -3.55 5.74 -5.55
C PRO A 272 -2.74 6.22 -6.76
N LEU A 273 -1.53 5.71 -6.99
CA LEU A 273 -0.76 6.03 -8.19
C LEU A 273 -0.91 4.93 -9.24
N PRO A 274 -0.93 5.26 -10.54
CA PRO A 274 -0.91 6.59 -11.18
C PRO A 274 -2.18 7.44 -10.93
N THR A 275 -2.08 8.78 -10.98
CA THR A 275 -3.24 9.68 -10.81
C THR A 275 -4.03 9.86 -12.12
N PRO A 276 -5.31 10.29 -12.10
CA PRO A 276 -6.06 10.62 -13.32
C PRO A 276 -5.34 11.65 -14.21
N GLN A 277 -4.66 12.62 -13.60
CA GLN A 277 -3.89 13.64 -14.31
C GLN A 277 -2.68 13.05 -15.03
N THR A 278 -2.00 12.06 -14.44
CA THR A 278 -0.90 11.36 -15.13
C THR A 278 -1.41 10.58 -16.35
N HIS A 279 -2.57 9.93 -16.26
CA HIS A 279 -3.21 9.30 -17.41
C HIS A 279 -3.61 10.30 -18.49
N GLN A 280 -4.09 11.48 -18.11
CA GLN A 280 -4.40 12.56 -19.04
C GLN A 280 -3.14 13.07 -19.75
N ALA A 281 -2.03 13.26 -19.03
CA ALA A 281 -0.75 13.66 -19.62
C ALA A 281 -0.23 12.62 -20.63
N TYR A 282 -0.27 11.32 -20.27
CA TYR A 282 0.10 10.26 -21.20
C TYR A 282 -0.83 10.17 -22.41
N SER A 283 -2.14 10.32 -22.21
CA SER A 283 -3.11 10.37 -23.31
C SER A 283 -2.79 11.49 -24.29
N LEU A 284 -2.47 12.69 -23.80
CA LEU A 284 -2.05 13.81 -24.63
C LEU A 284 -0.74 13.52 -25.37
N PHE A 285 0.27 12.97 -24.69
CA PHE A 285 1.54 12.60 -25.31
C PHE A 285 1.35 11.61 -26.47
N PHE A 286 0.58 10.54 -26.27
CA PHE A 286 0.31 9.55 -27.29
C PHE A 286 -0.57 10.10 -28.43
N GLY A 287 -1.56 10.94 -28.11
CA GLY A 287 -2.39 11.64 -29.09
C GLY A 287 -1.59 12.58 -29.97
N LEU A 288 -0.73 13.42 -29.38
CA LEU A 288 0.15 14.33 -30.10
C LEU A 288 1.16 13.58 -30.97
N SER A 289 1.75 12.49 -30.47
CA SER A 289 2.65 11.63 -31.24
C SER A 289 1.95 11.04 -32.48
N SER A 290 0.68 10.66 -32.33
CA SER A 290 -0.15 10.15 -33.43
C SER A 290 -0.41 11.24 -34.49
N ILE A 291 -0.83 12.44 -34.07
CA ILE A 291 -1.09 13.59 -34.96
C ILE A 291 0.18 14.03 -35.68
N MET A 292 1.31 14.13 -34.98
CA MET A 292 2.61 14.46 -35.58
C MET A 292 3.00 13.46 -36.68
N SER A 293 2.74 12.18 -36.45
CA SER A 293 3.03 11.15 -37.44
C SER A 293 2.18 11.31 -38.71
N LEU A 294 0.89 11.65 -38.58
CA LEU A 294 0.04 12.00 -39.72
C LEU A 294 0.52 13.26 -40.44
N ALA A 295 0.91 14.31 -39.70
CA ALA A 295 1.42 15.54 -40.29
C ALA A 295 2.70 15.28 -41.10
N LEU A 296 3.61 14.44 -40.59
CA LEU A 296 4.82 14.01 -41.31
C LEU A 296 4.50 13.24 -42.60
N LEU A 297 3.47 12.39 -42.57
CA LEU A 297 2.98 11.69 -43.76
C LEU A 297 2.34 12.64 -44.78
N ALA A 298 1.64 13.68 -44.31
CA ALA A 298 0.97 14.66 -45.16
C ALA A 298 1.96 15.62 -45.84
N ILE A 299 3.00 16.08 -45.12
CA ILE A 299 4.05 16.97 -45.67
C ILE A 299 4.92 16.26 -46.72
N ARG A 300 5.04 14.92 -46.63
CA ARG A 300 5.84 14.10 -47.56
C ARG A 300 5.05 13.55 -48.76
N ARG A 301 3.77 13.91 -48.91
CA ARG A 301 3.00 13.67 -50.13
C ARG A 301 3.27 14.77 -51.15
#